data_AF-A0A8H7I280-F1
#
_entry.id   AF-A0A8H7I280-F1
#
_cell.length_a   1.000
_cell.length_b   1.000
_cell.length_c   1.000
_cell.angle_alpha   90.00
_cell.angle_beta   90.00
_cell.angle_gamma   90.00
#
_symmetry.space_group_name_H-M   'P 1'
#
loop_
_entity.id
_entity.type
_entity.pdbx_description
1 polymer ?
#
loop_
_entity_poly.entity_id
_entity_poly.type
_entity_poly.pdbx_seq_one_letter_code
_entity_poly.pdbx_strand_id
1 'polypeptide(L)'
;MVQKSRVSADTLPHITWCPTGMATFLPLHAAGDYDKPRSRVFDYVVSSYSPILSTLLSSNTRTLSHDTRLLVVGQSETPGFGPLPGVDLELAAVRSRIENQIQYTQLTNDQATPMIVLETMEEHDWVHIACHASQNFTDPTKSGFYLHQDMLTLSAINRQSFKNKGLAYLAACQTATGDENLPDEAIHLASGMLMAGYPSVIATRWSVIDDDAVVVANTVYGN
;
A
#
# COMPACT_ATOMS: atom_id res chain seq x y z
N MET A 1 -33.47 18.89 18.40
CA MET A 1 -33.28 17.43 18.38
C MET A 1 -33.49 16.97 16.94
N VAL A 2 -32.44 16.87 16.13
CA VAL A 2 -32.54 16.34 14.76
C VAL A 2 -31.72 15.06 14.74
N GLN A 3 -32.43 13.93 14.74
CA GLN A 3 -31.85 12.65 14.34
C GLN A 3 -31.37 12.81 12.90
N LYS A 4 -30.05 12.78 12.68
CA LYS A 4 -29.46 12.59 11.35
C LYS A 4 -28.83 11.20 11.31
N SER A 5 -29.44 10.40 10.45
CA SER A 5 -29.19 9.02 10.09
C SER A 5 -27.70 8.65 10.06
N ARG A 6 -27.42 7.43 10.52
CA ARG A 6 -26.17 6.72 10.23
C ARG A 6 -26.07 6.58 8.70
N VAL A 7 -25.14 7.31 8.09
CA VAL A 7 -24.68 7.03 6.74
C VAL A 7 -23.63 5.93 6.92
N SER A 8 -23.88 4.72 6.40
CA SER A 8 -22.87 3.66 6.42
C SER A 8 -21.75 4.01 5.44
N ALA A 9 -20.54 3.51 5.67
CA ALA A 9 -19.39 3.77 4.79
C ALA A 9 -19.68 3.45 3.31
N ASP A 10 -20.62 2.53 3.03
CA ASP A 10 -21.06 2.13 1.69
C ASP A 10 -21.82 3.20 0.88
N THR A 11 -22.06 4.38 1.47
CA THR A 11 -22.87 5.44 0.84
C THR A 11 -22.17 6.79 0.73
N LEU A 12 -20.90 6.88 1.14
CA LEU A 12 -20.12 8.10 0.98
C LEU A 12 -19.64 8.24 -0.48
N PRO A 13 -19.68 9.44 -1.06
CA PRO A 13 -19.09 9.66 -2.38
C PRO A 13 -17.59 9.37 -2.37
N HIS A 14 -17.11 8.78 -3.45
CA HIS A 14 -15.68 8.54 -3.68
C HIS A 14 -15.06 9.76 -4.37
N ILE A 15 -13.94 10.24 -3.83
CA ILE A 15 -13.14 11.33 -4.41
C ILE A 15 -11.73 10.83 -4.65
N THR A 16 -11.25 10.99 -5.89
CA THR A 16 -9.83 10.83 -6.20
C THR A 16 -9.14 12.19 -6.25
N TRP A 17 -8.22 12.41 -5.31
CA TRP A 17 -7.39 13.60 -5.23
C TRP A 17 -6.21 13.48 -6.20
N CYS A 18 -5.99 14.49 -7.03
CA CYS A 18 -4.80 14.63 -7.87
C CYS A 18 -4.03 15.90 -7.47
N PRO A 19 -3.45 15.95 -6.24
CA PRO A 19 -2.73 17.13 -5.77
C PRO A 19 -1.41 17.32 -6.53
N THR A 20 -0.94 18.56 -6.59
CA THR A 20 0.35 18.94 -7.15
C THR A 20 1.08 19.85 -6.16
N GLY A 21 2.40 19.97 -6.30
CA GLY A 21 3.24 20.77 -5.44
C GLY A 21 3.18 20.30 -3.99
N MET A 22 3.41 21.21 -3.05
CA MET A 22 3.43 20.88 -1.62
C MET A 22 2.13 20.27 -1.09
N ALA A 23 1.02 20.40 -1.84
CA ALA A 23 -0.26 19.80 -1.45
C ALA A 23 -0.22 18.27 -1.50
N THR A 24 0.71 17.66 -2.23
CA THR A 24 0.89 16.21 -2.27
C THR A 24 1.25 15.62 -0.91
N PHE A 25 1.92 16.38 -0.04
CA PHE A 25 2.28 15.99 1.33
C PHE A 25 1.12 16.02 2.31
N LEU A 26 0.09 16.83 2.03
CA LEU A 26 -1.00 17.04 2.97
C LEU A 26 -1.95 15.82 2.99
N PRO A 27 -2.26 15.24 4.16
CA PRO A 27 -3.21 14.15 4.27
C PRO A 27 -4.64 14.69 4.07
N LEU A 28 -5.01 15.03 2.84
CA LEU A 28 -6.31 15.64 2.51
C LEU A 28 -7.49 14.82 3.06
N HIS A 29 -7.39 13.49 3.04
CA HIS A 29 -8.37 12.58 3.61
C HIS A 29 -8.57 12.75 5.13
N ALA A 30 -7.56 13.25 5.84
CA ALA A 30 -7.57 13.50 7.29
C ALA A 30 -7.70 14.99 7.64
N ALA A 31 -7.84 15.88 6.66
CA ALA A 31 -8.01 17.31 6.93
C ALA A 31 -9.32 17.56 7.69
N GLY A 32 -9.29 18.45 8.67
CA GLY A 32 -10.48 18.75 9.47
C GLY A 32 -10.20 19.51 10.75
N ASP A 33 -11.27 19.96 11.39
CA ASP A 33 -11.26 20.51 12.74
C ASP A 33 -11.42 19.36 13.74
N TYR A 34 -10.38 19.08 14.52
CA TYR A 34 -10.36 17.96 15.46
C TYR A 34 -11.04 18.27 16.80
N ASP A 35 -11.29 19.56 17.09
CA ASP A 35 -12.02 19.99 18.28
C ASP A 35 -13.54 19.84 18.09
N LYS A 36 -13.99 19.63 16.86
CA LYS A 36 -15.40 19.44 16.51
C LYS A 36 -15.70 18.00 16.07
N PRO A 37 -16.82 17.42 16.53
CA PRO A 37 -17.26 16.13 16.03
C PRO A 37 -17.63 16.24 14.55
N ARG A 38 -17.35 15.19 13.79
CA ARG A 38 -17.73 15.06 12.37
C ARG A 38 -17.27 16.22 11.49
N SER A 39 -16.09 16.74 11.74
CA SER A 39 -15.55 17.90 10.99
C SER A 39 -14.27 17.55 10.24
N ARG A 40 -14.10 16.26 9.88
CA ARG A 40 -12.97 15.76 9.09
C ARG A 40 -13.44 15.22 7.75
N VAL A 41 -12.58 15.28 6.74
CA VAL A 41 -12.89 14.85 5.38
C VAL A 41 -13.34 13.38 5.33
N PHE A 42 -12.70 12.48 6.08
CA PHE A 42 -13.09 11.06 6.16
C PHE A 42 -14.49 10.83 6.73
N ASP A 43 -15.11 11.80 7.40
CA ASP A 43 -16.51 11.70 7.85
C ASP A 43 -17.51 11.82 6.68
N TYR A 44 -17.06 12.31 5.52
CA TYR A 44 -17.92 12.70 4.39
C TYR A 44 -17.60 12.03 3.06
N VAL A 45 -16.36 11.58 2.84
CA VAL A 45 -15.93 11.04 1.54
C VAL A 45 -14.96 9.88 1.72
N VAL A 46 -15.00 8.92 0.79
CA VAL A 46 -13.94 7.93 0.63
C VAL A 46 -12.88 8.54 -0.29
N SER A 47 -11.64 8.60 0.18
CA SER A 47 -10.55 9.28 -0.53
C SER A 47 -9.60 8.29 -1.20
N SER A 48 -9.32 8.50 -2.48
CA SER A 48 -8.18 7.91 -3.19
C SER A 48 -7.25 9.00 -3.70
N TYR A 49 -6.01 8.63 -4.05
CA TYR A 49 -5.03 9.55 -4.59
C TYR A 49 -4.58 9.06 -5.95
N SER A 50 -4.33 10.00 -6.86
CA SER A 50 -3.67 9.72 -8.13
C SER A 50 -2.52 10.69 -8.34
N PRO A 51 -1.33 10.21 -8.74
CA PRO A 51 -0.22 11.09 -9.12
C PRO A 51 -0.47 11.80 -10.47
N ILE A 52 -1.19 11.16 -11.40
CA ILE A 52 -1.46 11.68 -12.74
C ILE A 52 -2.85 11.25 -13.24
N LEU A 53 -3.50 12.04 -14.07
CA LEU A 53 -4.84 11.74 -14.59
C LEU A 53 -4.90 10.45 -15.44
N SER A 54 -3.81 10.08 -16.11
CA SER A 54 -3.77 8.92 -17.02
C SER A 54 -3.92 7.58 -16.30
N THR A 55 -3.56 7.48 -15.02
CA THR A 55 -3.79 6.25 -14.23
C THR A 55 -5.28 6.01 -13.99
N LEU A 56 -6.10 7.07 -13.93
CA LEU A 56 -7.56 6.96 -13.78
C LEU A 56 -8.23 6.38 -15.03
N LEU A 57 -7.66 6.63 -16.21
CA LEU A 57 -8.17 6.13 -17.48
C LEU A 57 -7.87 4.63 -17.68
N SER A 58 -6.91 4.10 -16.93
CA SER A 58 -6.43 2.71 -17.06
C SER A 58 -6.98 1.78 -15.96
N SER A 59 -7.90 2.27 -15.12
CA SER A 59 -8.42 1.54 -13.96
C SER A 59 -9.40 0.46 -14.41
N ASN A 60 -8.87 -0.75 -14.67
CA ASN A 60 -9.65 -1.98 -14.63
C ASN A 60 -9.60 -2.51 -13.20
N THR A 61 -10.51 -2.06 -12.35
CA THR A 61 -10.68 -2.64 -11.01
C THR A 61 -11.17 -4.07 -11.16
N ARG A 62 -10.26 -5.03 -10.93
CA ARG A 62 -10.64 -6.44 -10.84
C ARG A 62 -11.29 -6.70 -9.49
N THR A 63 -12.52 -7.18 -9.52
CA THR A 63 -13.18 -7.71 -8.33
C THR A 63 -12.46 -8.97 -7.88
N LEU A 64 -12.30 -9.14 -6.57
CA LEU A 64 -11.82 -10.38 -5.96
C LEU A 64 -12.61 -11.58 -6.50
N SER A 65 -11.88 -12.63 -6.86
CA SER A 65 -12.44 -13.92 -7.27
C SER A 65 -11.66 -15.05 -6.61
N HIS A 66 -12.25 -16.25 -6.55
CA HIS A 66 -11.55 -17.44 -6.03
C HIS A 66 -10.24 -17.78 -6.76
N ASP A 67 -10.10 -17.33 -8.00
CA ASP A 67 -8.88 -17.54 -8.81
C ASP A 67 -7.79 -16.50 -8.52
N THR A 68 -8.08 -15.48 -7.70
CA THR A 68 -7.11 -14.45 -7.35
C THR A 68 -5.96 -15.09 -6.57
N ARG A 69 -4.72 -14.78 -6.98
CA ARG A 69 -3.50 -15.22 -6.32
C ARG A 69 -2.89 -14.08 -5.52
N LEU A 70 -2.86 -14.20 -4.19
CA LEU A 70 -2.23 -13.25 -3.28
C LEU A 70 -0.86 -13.75 -2.84
N LEU A 71 0.18 -12.98 -3.16
CA LEU A 71 1.50 -13.10 -2.55
C LEU A 71 1.57 -12.23 -1.30
N VAL A 72 2.03 -12.80 -0.20
CA VAL A 72 2.30 -12.08 1.04
C VAL A 72 3.77 -12.22 1.41
N VAL A 73 4.45 -11.09 1.53
CA VAL A 73 5.88 -10.98 1.83
C VAL A 73 6.06 -10.32 3.19
N GLY A 74 6.83 -10.97 4.07
CA GLY A 74 7.13 -10.45 5.40
C GLY A 74 8.61 -10.48 5.71
N GLN A 75 9.20 -9.35 6.13
CA GLN A 75 10.57 -9.30 6.63
C GLN A 75 10.56 -8.67 8.03
N SER A 76 10.45 -9.51 9.06
CA SER A 76 10.46 -9.06 10.46
C SER A 76 11.87 -8.80 10.98
N GLU A 77 12.88 -9.48 10.41
CA GLU A 77 14.29 -9.33 10.78
C GLU A 77 15.14 -8.87 9.60
N THR A 78 15.57 -7.60 9.60
CA THR A 78 16.46 -7.06 8.56
C THR A 78 17.80 -6.65 9.18
N PRO A 79 18.94 -7.24 8.74
CA PRO A 79 20.26 -6.80 9.23
C PRO A 79 20.47 -5.29 9.05
N GLY A 80 20.88 -4.61 10.12
CA GLY A 80 21.09 -3.16 10.13
C GLY A 80 19.86 -2.33 10.50
N PHE A 81 18.69 -2.96 10.71
CA PHE A 81 17.46 -2.30 11.15
C PHE A 81 16.95 -2.90 12.48
N GLY A 82 16.04 -2.18 13.14
CA GLY A 82 15.30 -2.72 14.29
C GLY A 82 14.31 -3.81 13.87
N PRO A 83 14.00 -4.78 14.74
CA PRO A 83 13.02 -5.82 14.45
C PRO A 83 11.61 -5.24 14.30
N LEU A 84 10.78 -5.89 13.48
CA LEU A 84 9.35 -5.58 13.28
C LEU A 84 8.49 -6.76 13.74
N PRO A 85 8.29 -6.97 15.07
CA PRO A 85 7.54 -8.11 15.60
C PRO A 85 6.06 -8.15 15.17
N GLY A 86 5.48 -7.01 14.81
CA GLY A 86 4.10 -6.89 14.34
C GLY A 86 3.88 -7.45 12.93
N VAL A 87 4.94 -7.60 12.12
CA VAL A 87 4.85 -8.23 10.79
C VAL A 87 4.27 -9.63 10.89
N ASP A 88 4.72 -10.46 11.84
CA ASP A 88 4.19 -11.82 11.99
C ASP A 88 2.70 -11.83 12.39
N LEU A 89 2.27 -10.86 13.20
CA LEU A 89 0.87 -10.67 13.58
C LEU A 89 0.02 -10.17 12.40
N GLU A 90 0.55 -9.25 11.60
CA GLU A 90 -0.09 -8.73 10.40
C GLU A 90 -0.33 -9.84 9.39
N LEU A 91 0.70 -10.64 9.08
CA LEU A 91 0.61 -11.77 8.15
C LEU A 91 -0.42 -12.81 8.60
N ALA A 92 -0.45 -13.11 9.90
CA ALA A 92 -1.43 -14.02 10.49
C ALA A 92 -2.86 -13.46 10.36
N ALA A 93 -3.06 -12.16 10.59
CA ALA A 93 -4.34 -11.50 10.42
C ALA A 93 -4.81 -11.56 8.95
N VAL A 94 -3.95 -11.22 8.00
CA VAL A 94 -4.23 -11.32 6.56
C VAL A 94 -4.66 -12.74 6.19
N ARG A 95 -3.86 -13.74 6.58
CA ARG A 95 -4.14 -15.15 6.30
C ARG A 95 -5.51 -15.57 6.84
N SER A 96 -5.83 -15.22 8.08
CA SER A 96 -7.11 -15.59 8.71
C SER A 96 -8.34 -15.03 7.99
N ARG A 97 -8.19 -13.87 7.32
CA ARG A 97 -9.30 -13.20 6.62
C ARG A 97 -9.55 -13.77 5.23
N ILE A 98 -8.48 -14.15 4.54
CA ILE A 98 -8.53 -14.57 3.14
C ILE A 98 -8.54 -16.10 2.99
N GLU A 99 -8.41 -16.85 4.08
CA GLU A 99 -8.45 -18.31 4.08
C GLU A 99 -9.74 -18.81 3.39
N ASN A 100 -9.58 -19.71 2.41
CA ASN A 100 -10.65 -20.26 1.56
C ASN A 100 -11.31 -19.26 0.59
N GLN A 101 -10.92 -17.99 0.57
CA GLN A 101 -11.44 -17.02 -0.40
C GLN A 101 -10.59 -16.97 -1.66
N ILE A 102 -9.27 -16.99 -1.53
CA ILE A 102 -8.31 -16.82 -2.63
C ILE A 102 -7.09 -17.74 -2.45
N GLN A 103 -6.28 -17.89 -3.50
CA GLN A 103 -5.01 -18.59 -3.40
C GLN A 103 -3.98 -17.73 -2.67
N TYR A 104 -3.20 -18.34 -1.78
CA TYR A 104 -2.29 -17.65 -0.87
C TYR A 104 -0.90 -18.27 -0.89
N THR A 105 0.11 -17.43 -1.15
CA THR A 105 1.53 -17.77 -1.05
C THR A 105 2.19 -16.82 -0.06
N GLN A 106 3.02 -17.36 0.85
CA GLN A 106 3.71 -16.57 1.87
C GLN A 106 5.23 -16.77 1.77
N LEU A 107 5.97 -15.67 1.72
CA LEU A 107 7.43 -15.64 1.77
C LEU A 107 7.85 -14.78 2.98
N THR A 108 8.56 -15.38 3.93
CA THR A 108 9.00 -14.69 5.15
C THR A 108 10.49 -14.81 5.37
N ASN A 109 11.11 -13.73 5.84
CA ASN A 109 12.51 -13.68 6.27
C ASN A 109 13.43 -14.34 5.23
N ASP A 110 14.14 -15.40 5.59
CA ASP A 110 15.11 -16.07 4.70
C ASP A 110 14.54 -16.52 3.34
N GLN A 111 13.22 -16.78 3.25
CA GLN A 111 12.54 -17.11 2.00
C GLN A 111 12.28 -15.89 1.10
N ALA A 112 12.21 -14.70 1.68
CA ALA A 112 11.88 -13.47 0.99
C ALA A 112 13.16 -12.81 0.45
N THR A 113 13.81 -13.39 -0.56
CA THR A 113 14.88 -12.68 -1.29
C THR A 113 14.31 -11.85 -2.43
N PRO A 114 14.95 -10.75 -2.88
CA PRO A 114 14.45 -9.94 -3.99
C PRO A 114 14.16 -10.73 -5.27
N MET A 115 15.00 -11.71 -5.59
CA MET A 115 14.81 -12.57 -6.77
C MET A 115 13.54 -13.42 -6.65
N ILE A 116 13.41 -14.17 -5.54
CA ILE A 116 12.25 -15.05 -5.31
C ILE A 116 10.96 -14.22 -5.23
N VAL A 117 10.99 -13.09 -4.54
CA VAL A 117 9.83 -12.20 -4.45
C VAL A 117 9.44 -11.66 -5.82
N LEU A 118 10.39 -11.19 -6.64
CA LEU A 118 10.09 -10.66 -7.97
C LEU A 118 9.50 -11.73 -8.90
N GLU A 119 10.08 -12.93 -8.93
CA GLU A 119 9.55 -14.06 -9.70
C GLU A 119 8.14 -14.45 -9.23
N THR A 120 7.94 -14.51 -7.90
CA THR A 120 6.63 -14.85 -7.34
C THR A 120 5.61 -13.74 -7.62
N MET A 121 6.01 -12.46 -7.61
CA MET A 121 5.15 -11.35 -8.00
C MET A 121 4.65 -11.49 -9.42
N GLU A 122 5.44 -12.04 -10.37
CA GLU A 122 4.99 -12.28 -11.75
C GLU A 122 3.80 -13.23 -11.80
N GLU A 123 3.82 -14.25 -10.94
CA GLU A 123 2.78 -15.29 -10.81
C GLU A 123 1.61 -14.93 -9.90
N HIS A 124 1.58 -13.76 -9.26
CA HIS A 124 0.49 -13.39 -8.35
C HIS A 124 -0.20 -12.12 -8.77
N ASP A 125 -1.53 -12.06 -8.64
CA ASP A 125 -2.31 -10.91 -9.07
C ASP A 125 -2.17 -9.77 -8.06
N TRP A 126 -2.12 -10.12 -6.78
CA TRP A 126 -2.05 -9.21 -5.65
C TRP A 126 -0.77 -9.44 -4.87
N VAL A 127 -0.22 -8.38 -4.30
CA VAL A 127 0.94 -8.45 -3.40
C VAL A 127 0.68 -7.68 -2.12
N HIS A 128 1.06 -8.26 -0.99
CA HIS A 128 1.15 -7.62 0.31
C HIS A 128 2.61 -7.65 0.75
N ILE A 129 3.20 -6.49 1.06
CA ILE A 129 4.61 -6.39 1.47
C ILE A 129 4.68 -5.70 2.83
N ALA A 130 5.11 -6.44 3.85
CA ALA A 130 5.30 -5.96 5.21
C ALA A 130 6.79 -6.05 5.61
N CYS A 131 7.49 -4.93 5.56
CA CYS A 131 8.95 -4.85 5.81
C CYS A 131 9.43 -3.41 6.04
N HIS A 132 10.73 -3.21 6.23
CA HIS A 132 11.35 -1.89 6.09
C HIS A 132 11.37 -1.45 4.62
N ALA A 133 11.26 -0.16 4.36
CA ALA A 133 11.42 0.42 3.03
C ALA A 133 12.37 1.62 3.06
N SER A 134 12.97 1.93 1.93
CA SER A 134 13.80 3.11 1.74
C SER A 134 13.35 3.89 0.52
N GLN A 135 13.24 5.20 0.68
CA GLN A 135 13.08 6.13 -0.44
C GLN A 135 14.42 6.79 -0.77
N ASN A 136 14.75 6.83 -2.05
CA ASN A 136 15.91 7.55 -2.56
C ASN A 136 15.43 8.79 -3.32
N PHE A 137 15.57 9.95 -2.69
CA PHE A 137 15.12 11.23 -3.24
C PHE A 137 15.99 11.74 -4.41
N THR A 138 17.22 11.26 -4.55
CA THR A 138 18.09 11.63 -5.68
C THR A 138 17.82 10.78 -6.92
N ASP A 139 17.52 9.50 -6.72
CA ASP A 139 17.19 8.56 -7.79
C ASP A 139 16.02 7.68 -7.31
N PRO A 140 14.77 8.09 -7.60
CA PRO A 140 13.57 7.39 -7.14
C PRO A 140 13.55 5.92 -7.55
N THR A 141 14.19 5.54 -8.66
CA THR A 141 14.26 4.16 -9.14
C THR A 141 15.10 3.23 -8.24
N LYS A 142 15.90 3.80 -7.34
CA LYS A 142 16.64 3.09 -6.28
C LYS A 142 15.87 2.98 -4.97
N SER A 143 14.66 3.53 -4.88
CA SER A 143 13.76 3.26 -3.76
C SER A 143 13.35 1.79 -3.77
N GLY A 144 13.09 1.19 -2.60
CA GLY A 144 12.74 -0.22 -2.54
C GLY A 144 12.34 -0.73 -1.16
N PHE A 145 12.13 -2.05 -1.12
CA PHE A 145 11.74 -2.82 0.06
C PHE A 145 12.93 -3.63 0.56
N TYR A 146 13.30 -3.50 1.82
CA TYR A 146 14.36 -4.32 2.41
C TYR A 146 13.85 -5.73 2.66
N LEU A 147 14.46 -6.67 1.98
CA LEU A 147 14.15 -8.08 2.02
C LEU A 147 15.37 -8.85 2.56
N HIS A 148 15.32 -10.17 2.55
CA HIS A 148 16.48 -10.96 2.94
C HIS A 148 17.65 -10.71 2.00
N GLN A 149 18.82 -10.44 2.58
CA GLN A 149 20.10 -10.16 1.95
C GLN A 149 20.23 -8.84 1.19
N ASP A 150 19.16 -8.34 0.55
CA ASP A 150 19.23 -7.14 -0.28
C ASP A 150 17.86 -6.45 -0.42
N MET A 151 17.83 -5.30 -1.10
CA MET A 151 16.65 -4.49 -1.34
C MET A 151 16.02 -4.81 -2.70
N LEU A 152 14.70 -5.04 -2.72
CA LEU A 152 13.92 -5.10 -3.96
C LEU A 152 13.61 -3.67 -4.42
N THR A 153 14.33 -3.20 -5.43
CA THR A 153 14.23 -1.83 -5.94
C THR A 153 13.09 -1.65 -6.96
N LEU A 154 12.59 -0.42 -7.08
CA LEU A 154 11.64 -0.06 -8.15
C LEU A 154 12.21 -0.29 -9.55
N SER A 155 13.52 -0.07 -9.75
CA SER A 155 14.17 -0.38 -11.02
C SER A 155 14.17 -1.88 -11.33
N ALA A 156 14.26 -2.76 -10.33
CA ALA A 156 14.10 -4.21 -10.54
C ALA A 156 12.63 -4.57 -10.84
N ILE A 157 11.69 -4.03 -10.07
CA ILE A 157 10.24 -4.23 -10.24
C ILE A 157 9.81 -3.77 -11.65
N ASN A 158 10.16 -2.55 -12.07
CA ASN A 158 9.73 -1.96 -13.34
C ASN A 158 10.39 -2.58 -14.58
N ARG A 159 11.47 -3.37 -14.42
CA ARG A 159 12.03 -4.17 -15.51
C ARG A 159 11.12 -5.34 -15.86
N GLN A 160 10.33 -5.83 -14.90
CA GLN A 160 9.26 -6.78 -15.14
C GLN A 160 7.98 -6.00 -15.42
N SER A 161 7.54 -5.97 -16.67
CA SER A 161 6.24 -5.39 -17.01
C SER A 161 5.15 -6.36 -16.54
N PHE A 162 4.60 -6.11 -15.36
CA PHE A 162 3.53 -6.94 -14.85
C PHE A 162 2.24 -6.69 -15.62
N LYS A 163 1.63 -7.78 -16.06
CA LYS A 163 0.30 -7.77 -16.67
C LYS A 163 -0.68 -8.37 -15.69
N ASN A 164 -1.96 -8.02 -15.82
CA ASN A 164 -3.05 -8.68 -15.10
C ASN A 164 -3.02 -8.56 -13.57
N LYS A 165 -2.38 -7.52 -13.01
CA LYS A 165 -2.34 -7.28 -11.56
C LYS A 165 -3.62 -6.64 -11.02
N GLY A 166 -3.79 -6.71 -9.71
CA GLY A 166 -4.92 -6.13 -8.97
C GLY A 166 -4.47 -5.13 -7.90
N LEU A 167 -4.07 -5.61 -6.72
CA LEU A 167 -3.74 -4.77 -5.58
C LEU A 167 -2.28 -4.94 -5.15
N ALA A 168 -1.58 -3.84 -4.90
CA ALA A 168 -0.38 -3.83 -4.08
C ALA A 168 -0.69 -3.17 -2.72
N TYR A 169 -0.55 -3.93 -1.64
CA TYR A 169 -0.64 -3.43 -0.27
C TYR A 169 0.77 -3.30 0.30
N LEU A 170 1.16 -2.07 0.64
CA LEU A 170 2.51 -1.73 1.08
C LEU A 170 2.49 -1.36 2.57
N ALA A 171 2.66 -2.36 3.42
CA ALA A 171 2.83 -2.24 4.87
C ALA A 171 4.30 -1.97 5.21
N ALA A 172 4.88 -0.93 4.61
CA ALA A 172 6.24 -0.52 4.89
C ALA A 172 6.29 0.98 5.19
N CYS A 173 7.17 1.38 6.10
CA CYS A 173 7.30 2.77 6.53
C CYS A 173 7.58 3.69 5.33
N GLN A 174 6.93 4.85 5.30
CA GLN A 174 7.18 5.91 4.31
C GLN A 174 6.95 5.49 2.85
N THR A 175 6.07 4.53 2.58
CA THR A 175 5.77 4.07 1.20
C THR A 175 5.00 5.09 0.35
N ALA A 176 4.40 6.09 0.98
CA ALA A 176 3.71 7.21 0.34
C ALA A 176 4.19 8.60 0.82
N THR A 177 5.37 8.69 1.45
CA THR A 177 6.04 9.98 1.67
C THR A 177 6.71 10.44 0.37
N GLY A 178 6.77 11.73 0.10
CA GLY A 178 7.48 12.29 -1.06
C GLY A 178 8.79 12.98 -0.72
N ASP A 179 9.44 13.57 -1.73
CA ASP A 179 10.59 14.47 -1.56
C ASP A 179 10.16 15.93 -1.42
N GLU A 180 10.51 16.60 -0.31
CA GLU A 180 10.24 18.04 -0.12
C GLU A 180 10.81 18.93 -1.24
N ASN A 181 11.85 18.46 -1.96
CA ASN A 181 12.45 19.16 -3.10
C ASN A 181 11.77 18.83 -4.44
N LEU A 182 11.07 17.69 -4.52
CA LEU A 182 10.27 17.26 -5.68
C LEU A 182 8.82 16.95 -5.24
N PRO A 183 8.09 17.98 -4.77
CA PRO A 183 6.75 17.81 -4.22
C PRO A 183 5.76 17.12 -5.18
N ASP A 184 5.87 17.39 -6.47
CA ASP A 184 5.00 16.80 -7.50
C ASP A 184 5.17 15.27 -7.64
N GLU A 185 6.22 14.70 -7.05
CA GLU A 185 6.58 13.29 -7.18
C GLU A 185 6.27 12.47 -5.92
N ALA A 186 5.51 13.02 -4.95
CA ALA A 186 5.44 12.56 -3.56
C ALA A 186 4.83 11.18 -3.23
N ILE A 187 4.93 10.23 -4.15
CA ILE A 187 4.41 8.87 -4.07
C ILE A 187 5.42 7.95 -4.78
N HIS A 188 6.68 7.83 -4.33
CA HIS A 188 7.70 7.11 -5.11
C HIS A 188 7.45 5.59 -5.19
N LEU A 189 7.29 4.90 -4.04
CA LEU A 189 7.07 3.45 -4.04
C LEU A 189 5.69 3.08 -4.58
N ALA A 190 4.63 3.76 -4.12
CA ALA A 190 3.30 3.49 -4.62
C ALA A 190 3.12 3.85 -6.12
N SER A 191 3.70 4.94 -6.63
CA SER A 191 3.66 5.23 -8.08
C SER A 191 4.53 4.25 -8.86
N GLY A 192 5.65 3.81 -8.29
CA GLY A 192 6.45 2.74 -8.86
C GLY A 192 5.63 1.47 -9.06
N MET A 193 4.81 1.08 -8.08
CA MET A 193 3.90 -0.07 -8.21
C MET A 193 2.79 0.16 -9.25
N LEU A 194 2.23 1.38 -9.31
CA LEU A 194 1.27 1.75 -10.36
C LEU A 194 1.90 1.61 -11.76
N MET A 195 3.13 2.10 -11.93
CA MET A 195 3.90 2.00 -13.18
C MET A 195 4.30 0.56 -13.51
N ALA A 196 4.57 -0.25 -12.50
CA ALA A 196 4.89 -1.66 -12.67
C ALA A 196 3.70 -2.47 -13.20
N GLY A 197 2.46 -1.97 -13.03
CA GLY A 197 1.24 -2.57 -13.59
C GLY A 197 0.14 -2.86 -12.57
N TYR A 198 0.30 -2.47 -11.30
CA TYR A 198 -0.76 -2.61 -10.30
C TYR A 198 -1.79 -1.49 -10.45
N PRO A 199 -3.07 -1.76 -10.76
CA PRO A 199 -4.08 -0.72 -10.93
C PRO A 199 -4.55 -0.09 -9.62
N SER A 200 -4.20 -0.66 -8.47
CA SER A 200 -4.56 -0.15 -7.14
C SER A 200 -3.43 -0.40 -6.16
N VAL A 201 -3.13 0.62 -5.35
CA VAL A 201 -2.08 0.56 -4.33
C VAL A 201 -2.60 1.14 -3.02
N ILE A 202 -2.47 0.39 -1.93
CA ILE A 202 -2.64 0.88 -0.57
C ILE A 202 -1.24 1.05 0.01
N ALA A 203 -0.93 2.25 0.50
CA ALA A 203 0.39 2.58 1.02
C ALA A 203 0.26 3.57 2.18
N THR A 204 1.30 3.64 3.01
CA THR A 204 1.32 4.44 4.23
C THR A 204 2.16 5.70 4.03
N ARG A 205 1.61 6.87 4.38
CA ARG A 205 2.31 8.16 4.19
C ARG A 205 3.41 8.45 5.20
N TRP A 206 3.43 7.74 6.33
CA TRP A 206 4.34 7.99 7.45
C TRP A 206 4.76 6.66 8.06
N SER A 207 5.70 6.71 9.01
CA SER A 207 5.97 5.54 9.87
C SER A 207 4.68 5.17 10.60
N VAL A 208 4.21 3.95 10.33
CA VAL A 208 3.07 3.36 11.05
C VAL A 208 3.67 2.60 12.22
N ILE A 209 3.08 2.78 13.40
CA ILE A 209 3.45 1.98 14.57
C ILE A 209 3.08 0.53 14.24
N ASP A 210 4.00 -0.39 14.49
CA ASP A 210 3.90 -1.81 14.11
C ASP A 210 2.54 -2.45 14.50
N ASP A 211 2.00 -2.09 15.67
CA ASP A 211 0.69 -2.55 16.13
C ASP A 211 -0.50 -2.02 15.30
N ASP A 212 -0.41 -0.79 14.79
CA ASP A 212 -1.46 -0.17 13.96
C ASP A 212 -1.53 -0.83 12.58
N ALA A 213 -0.41 -1.32 12.05
CA ALA A 213 -0.37 -2.02 10.76
C ALA A 213 -1.26 -3.28 10.77
N VAL A 214 -1.24 -4.04 11.88
CA VAL A 214 -2.10 -5.21 12.10
C VAL A 214 -3.59 -4.83 12.02
N VAL A 215 -3.97 -3.72 12.66
CA VAL A 215 -5.36 -3.25 12.69
C VAL A 215 -5.84 -2.85 11.30
N VAL A 216 -5.01 -2.11 10.56
CA VAL A 216 -5.33 -1.65 9.20
C VAL A 216 -5.45 -2.84 8.26
N ALA A 217 -4.48 -3.76 8.25
CA ALA A 217 -4.51 -4.95 7.41
C ALA A 217 -5.75 -5.81 7.71
N ASN A 218 -6.03 -6.08 8.97
CA ASN A 218 -7.20 -6.85 9.39
C ASN A 218 -8.53 -6.21 8.94
N THR A 219 -8.58 -4.87 8.89
CA THR A 219 -9.76 -4.15 8.40
C THR A 219 -9.85 -4.21 6.87
N VAL A 220 -8.74 -4.02 6.16
CA VAL A 220 -8.71 -4.03 4.68
C VAL A 220 -9.07 -5.40 4.12
N TYR A 221 -8.50 -6.48 4.65
CA TYR A 221 -8.80 -7.84 4.18
C TYR A 221 -10.09 -8.43 4.75
N GLY A 222 -10.70 -7.76 5.73
CA GLY A 222 -11.96 -8.19 6.35
C GLY A 222 -13.24 -7.71 5.65
N ASN A 223 -13.11 -6.88 4.62
CA ASN A 223 -14.21 -6.36 3.80
C ASN A 223 -14.18 -6.98 2.39
#